data_AF-A0A1W9GMX2-F1
#
_entry.id   AF-A0A1W9GMX2-F1
#
_cell.length_a   1.000
_cell.length_b   1.000
_cell.length_c   1.000
_cell.angle_alpha   90.00
_cell.angle_beta   90.00
_cell.angle_gamma   90.00
#
_symmetry.space_group_name_H-M   'P 1'
#
loop_
_entity.id
_entity.type
_entity.pdbx_description
1 polymer ?
#
loop_
_entity_poly.entity_id
_entity_poly.type
_entity_poly.pdbx_seq_one_letter_code
_entity_poly.pdbx_strand_id
1 'polypeptide(L)'
;MALRVIPSLSLAATEDAVRRQKRIVMFVPGLIAFGVYRLAKHLVPIADPLVLLAVSSLTAMVTALLSYRVGRATSWSTVVRQDGLRLLGWLTGWIGAVYGMQLSLLVLTLLWIMHYSYLQHPDGPAMMAIIISSTSVARDAFEIGHVRKLSVSGRPFPTFPNGEQLRVLVQQRAWQLGPWVLTGLGVGAGASLSGMAIANEQGAALAQLLTVTILGGGLALCSYLGGLYPTSAWLHSLRRTAPGELLKYWWWPGMAFASTYYLVAMGVLLFVVRQPTITVASAAVMGTMVAAMMAVYGYYLGTRRHVEDEQGPQLSSGMLRCPFVMGILGKSVQATDNTGGVLAFGKGGTKR
;
A
#
# COMPACT_ATOMS: atom_id res chain seq x y z
N MET A 1 -0.28 2.54 -1.27
CA MET A 1 -0.51 2.45 -2.73
C MET A 1 0.77 2.67 -3.55
N ALA A 2 1.48 3.80 -3.41
CA ALA A 2 2.65 4.14 -4.25
C ALA A 2 3.75 3.07 -4.35
N LEU A 3 4.19 2.48 -3.23
CA LEU A 3 5.23 1.42 -3.19
C LEU A 3 4.89 0.16 -4.02
N ARG A 4 3.62 -0.06 -4.34
CA ARG A 4 3.13 -1.23 -5.08
C ARG A 4 2.83 -0.94 -6.54
N VAL A 5 2.70 0.33 -6.90
CA VAL A 5 2.19 0.77 -8.21
C VAL A 5 3.28 1.44 -9.04
N ILE A 6 4.17 2.18 -8.38
CA ILE A 6 5.27 2.87 -9.03
C ILE A 6 6.38 1.84 -9.35
N PRO A 7 6.73 1.63 -10.64
CA PRO A 7 7.68 0.61 -11.05
C PRO A 7 9.03 0.69 -10.33
N SER A 8 9.60 1.90 -10.19
CA SER A 8 10.90 2.10 -9.53
C SER A 8 10.91 1.60 -8.08
N LEU A 9 9.84 1.90 -7.33
CA LEU A 9 9.65 1.50 -5.94
C LEU A 9 9.31 0.01 -5.82
N SER A 10 8.48 -0.51 -6.72
CA SER A 10 8.11 -1.93 -6.73
C SER A 10 9.31 -2.82 -7.03
N LEU A 11 10.17 -2.45 -7.98
CA LEU A 11 11.37 -3.20 -8.33
C LEU A 11 12.33 -3.28 -7.14
N ALA A 12 12.61 -2.14 -6.51
CA ALA A 12 13.46 -2.07 -5.31
C ALA A 12 12.93 -2.92 -4.14
N ALA A 13 11.60 -3.05 -4.00
CA ALA A 13 10.98 -3.85 -2.94
C ALA A 13 10.88 -5.36 -3.25
N THR A 14 11.19 -5.80 -4.47
CA THR A 14 10.99 -7.19 -4.92
C THR A 14 12.27 -7.98 -5.18
N GLU A 15 13.45 -7.40 -4.97
CA GLU A 15 14.73 -8.14 -5.05
C GLU A 15 14.76 -9.34 -4.08
N ASP A 16 15.29 -10.50 -4.51
CA ASP A 16 15.16 -11.76 -3.76
C ASP A 16 15.84 -11.72 -2.37
N ALA A 17 16.97 -11.04 -2.27
CA ALA A 17 17.65 -10.80 -0.99
C ALA A 17 16.76 -10.02 -0.01
N VAL A 18 16.08 -8.98 -0.53
CA VAL A 18 15.16 -8.13 0.22
C VAL A 18 13.91 -8.94 0.61
N ARG A 19 13.40 -9.82 -0.26
CA ARG A 19 12.24 -10.68 0.05
C ARG A 19 12.51 -11.67 1.18
N ARG A 20 13.74 -12.22 1.28
CA ARG A 20 14.12 -13.10 2.40
C ARG A 20 14.17 -12.33 3.72
N GLN A 21 14.82 -11.17 3.71
CA GLN A 21 14.95 -10.34 4.90
C GLN A 21 13.59 -9.79 5.37
N LYS A 22 12.74 -9.41 4.41
CA LYS A 22 11.35 -8.98 4.65
C LYS A 22 10.53 -10.03 5.38
N ARG A 23 10.68 -11.33 5.06
CA ARG A 23 9.97 -12.40 5.78
C ARG A 23 10.36 -12.45 7.26
N ILE A 24 11.64 -12.29 7.57
CA ILE A 24 12.14 -12.26 8.95
C ILE A 24 11.64 -11.01 9.69
N VAL A 25 11.70 -9.84 9.03
CA VAL A 25 11.23 -8.57 9.56
C VAL A 25 9.71 -8.54 9.75
N MET A 26 8.95 -9.39 9.05
CA MET A 26 7.53 -9.58 9.30
C MET A 26 7.26 -10.54 10.47
N PHE A 27 8.04 -11.62 10.58
CA PHE A 27 7.83 -12.63 11.62
C PHE A 27 8.11 -12.12 13.05
N VAL A 28 9.26 -11.45 13.24
CA VAL A 28 9.71 -11.03 14.58
C VAL A 28 8.75 -10.03 15.23
N PRO A 29 8.31 -8.95 14.57
CA PRO A 29 7.35 -8.02 15.16
C PRO A 29 6.00 -8.66 15.45
N GLY A 30 5.54 -9.62 14.65
CA GLY A 30 4.31 -10.37 14.95
C GLY A 30 4.40 -11.15 16.26
N LEU A 31 5.53 -11.79 16.53
CA LEU A 31 5.77 -12.53 17.78
C LEU A 31 5.91 -11.60 18.98
N ILE A 32 6.62 -10.47 18.82
CA ILE A 32 6.71 -9.44 19.86
C ILE A 32 5.34 -8.85 20.15
N ALA A 33 4.55 -8.53 19.12
CA ALA A 33 3.20 -8.01 19.22
C ALA A 33 2.27 -8.96 19.98
N PHE A 34 2.41 -10.28 19.79
CA PHE A 34 1.72 -11.28 20.61
C PHE A 34 2.12 -11.21 22.10
N GLY A 35 3.43 -11.08 22.38
CA GLY A 35 3.93 -10.90 23.74
C GLY A 35 3.40 -9.61 24.39
N VAL A 36 3.38 -8.50 23.64
CA VAL A 36 2.82 -7.22 24.09
C VAL A 36 1.33 -7.35 24.38
N TYR A 37 0.56 -8.01 23.52
CA TYR A 37 -0.85 -8.29 23.76
C TYR A 37 -1.06 -9.10 25.06
N ARG A 38 -0.28 -10.17 25.25
CA ARG A 38 -0.35 -11.02 26.45
C ARG A 38 -0.09 -10.20 27.73
N LEU A 39 0.90 -9.32 27.71
CA LEU A 39 1.19 -8.45 28.85
C LEU A 39 0.10 -7.39 29.06
N ALA A 40 -0.28 -6.69 28.00
CA ALA A 40 -1.25 -5.60 28.06
C ALA A 40 -2.62 -6.08 28.55
N LYS A 41 -3.02 -7.33 28.26
CA LYS A 41 -4.26 -7.94 28.77
C LYS A 41 -4.36 -7.91 30.30
N HIS A 42 -3.23 -7.95 30.99
CA HIS A 42 -3.19 -7.90 32.46
C HIS A 42 -3.06 -6.49 33.02
N LEU A 43 -2.70 -5.50 32.20
CA LEU A 43 -2.38 -4.15 32.66
C LEU A 43 -3.44 -3.11 32.29
N VAL A 44 -4.13 -3.29 31.17
CA VAL A 44 -5.08 -2.32 30.62
C VAL A 44 -6.36 -3.00 30.14
N PRO A 45 -7.51 -2.30 30.14
CA PRO A 45 -8.78 -2.87 29.69
C PRO A 45 -8.79 -2.98 28.15
N ILE A 46 -8.17 -4.04 27.62
CA ILE A 46 -8.13 -4.34 26.18
C ILE A 46 -9.53 -4.57 25.59
N ALA A 47 -10.58 -4.70 26.39
CA ALA A 47 -11.96 -4.76 25.91
C ALA A 47 -12.47 -3.41 25.38
N ASP A 48 -11.87 -2.27 25.77
CA ASP A 48 -12.21 -0.99 25.17
C ASP A 48 -11.50 -0.84 23.81
N PRO A 49 -12.24 -0.65 22.70
CA PRO A 49 -11.63 -0.48 21.39
C PRO A 49 -10.60 0.65 21.34
N LEU A 50 -10.81 1.76 22.07
CA LEU A 50 -9.87 2.89 22.04
C LEU A 50 -8.54 2.54 22.70
N VAL A 51 -8.59 1.78 23.79
CA VAL A 51 -7.39 1.30 24.49
C VAL A 51 -6.64 0.31 23.61
N LEU A 52 -7.35 -0.62 22.96
CA LEU A 52 -6.77 -1.54 21.99
C LEU A 52 -6.07 -0.78 20.84
N LEU A 53 -6.74 0.22 20.25
CA LEU A 53 -6.17 1.02 19.17
C LEU A 53 -4.93 1.81 19.63
N ALA A 54 -4.93 2.35 20.85
CA ALA A 54 -3.79 3.03 21.43
C ALA A 54 -2.59 2.08 21.63
N VAL A 55 -2.81 0.91 22.23
CA VAL A 55 -1.76 -0.11 22.44
C VAL A 55 -1.21 -0.61 21.10
N SER A 56 -2.09 -0.89 20.14
CA SER A 56 -1.70 -1.30 18.80
C SER A 56 -0.86 -0.22 18.10
N SER A 57 -1.31 1.04 18.15
CA SER A 57 -0.61 2.19 17.59
C SER A 57 0.77 2.39 18.21
N LEU A 58 0.90 2.31 19.54
CA LEU A 58 2.20 2.43 20.23
C LEU A 58 3.15 1.30 19.81
N THR A 59 2.65 0.07 19.73
CA THR A 59 3.42 -1.09 19.29
C THR A 59 3.89 -0.91 17.83
N ALA A 60 3.00 -0.42 16.97
CA ALA A 60 3.29 -0.13 15.57
C ALA A 60 4.28 1.03 15.39
N MET A 61 4.25 2.07 16.22
CA MET A 61 5.22 3.18 16.23
C MET A 61 6.65 2.68 16.48
N VAL A 62 6.83 1.87 17.52
CA VAL A 62 8.14 1.27 17.85
C VAL A 62 8.57 0.33 16.73
N THR A 63 7.65 -0.50 16.24
CA THR A 63 7.91 -1.44 15.14
C THR A 63 8.34 -0.70 13.86
N ALA A 64 7.67 0.38 13.49
CA ALA A 64 8.02 1.18 12.30
C ALA A 64 9.45 1.71 12.38
N LEU A 65 9.84 2.28 13.53
CA LEU A 65 11.18 2.81 13.76
C LEU A 65 12.26 1.74 13.65
N LEU A 66 12.06 0.61 14.32
CA LEU A 66 13.02 -0.50 14.30
C LEU A 66 13.14 -1.12 12.90
N SER A 67 12.01 -1.41 12.24
CA SER A 67 12.00 -1.99 10.89
C SER A 67 12.58 -1.05 9.85
N TYR A 68 12.35 0.26 9.98
CA TYR A 68 12.98 1.26 9.12
C TYR A 68 14.49 1.29 9.28
N ARG A 69 14.99 1.25 10.52
CA ARG A 69 16.44 1.14 10.78
C ARG A 69 17.01 -0.12 10.14
N VAL A 70 16.34 -1.26 10.28
CA VAL A 70 16.76 -2.52 9.64
C VAL A 70 16.79 -2.38 8.12
N GLY A 71 15.80 -1.72 7.51
CA GLY A 71 15.78 -1.44 6.08
C GLY A 71 16.90 -0.50 5.62
N ARG A 72 17.23 0.51 6.44
CA ARG A 72 18.37 1.41 6.21
C ARG A 72 19.72 0.74 6.38
N ALA A 73 19.80 -0.35 7.15
CA ALA A 73 21.01 -1.11 7.46
C ALA A 73 22.16 -0.22 7.99
N THR A 74 21.84 0.77 8.83
CA THR A 74 22.81 1.74 9.40
C THR A 74 22.55 2.01 10.88
N SER A 75 23.47 2.75 11.53
CA SER A 75 23.34 3.16 12.93
C SER A 75 22.31 4.28 13.12
N TRP A 76 21.72 4.36 14.31
CA TRP A 76 20.74 5.40 14.65
C TRP A 76 21.27 6.83 14.48
N SER A 77 22.52 7.08 14.84
CA SER A 77 23.16 8.39 14.67
C SER A 77 23.20 8.82 13.21
N THR A 78 23.51 7.88 12.31
CA THR A 78 23.54 8.13 10.87
C THR A 78 22.14 8.39 10.32
N VAL A 79 21.16 7.60 10.75
CA VAL A 79 19.75 7.77 10.35
C VAL A 79 19.23 9.15 10.74
N VAL A 80 19.41 9.57 11.99
CA VAL A 80 18.95 10.89 12.45
C VAL A 80 19.65 12.02 11.69
N ARG A 81 20.95 11.89 11.44
CA ARG A 81 21.74 12.92 10.73
C ARG A 81 21.41 13.02 9.24
N GLN A 82 21.20 11.89 8.56
CA GLN A 82 21.00 11.86 7.09
C GLN A 82 19.53 11.95 6.66
N ASP A 83 18.62 11.42 7.45
CA ASP A 83 17.19 11.33 7.10
C ASP A 83 16.36 12.43 7.76
N GLY A 84 16.87 12.99 8.87
CA GLY A 84 16.26 14.11 9.58
C GLY A 84 15.06 13.73 10.44
N LEU A 85 14.77 14.57 11.44
CA LEU A 85 13.66 14.34 12.37
C LEU A 85 12.29 14.43 11.70
N ARG A 86 12.15 15.19 10.61
CA ARG A 86 10.89 15.31 9.86
C ARG A 86 10.47 13.98 9.23
N LEU A 87 11.40 13.25 8.61
CA LEU A 87 11.09 11.95 8.02
C LEU A 87 10.80 10.91 9.10
N LEU A 88 11.58 10.90 10.18
CA LEU A 88 11.36 9.99 11.30
C LEU A 88 10.02 10.27 12.00
N GLY A 89 9.69 11.54 12.25
CA GLY A 89 8.41 11.94 12.81
C GLY A 89 7.23 11.55 11.91
N TRP A 90 7.37 11.73 10.59
CA TRP A 90 6.37 11.25 9.63
C TRP A 90 6.23 9.73 9.65
N LEU A 91 7.35 8.99 9.66
CA LEU A 91 7.34 7.53 9.70
C LEU A 91 6.67 7.03 10.98
N THR A 92 7.08 7.52 12.15
CA THR A 92 6.52 7.09 13.43
C THR A 92 5.06 7.51 13.56
N GLY A 93 4.72 8.75 13.21
CA GLY A 93 3.36 9.26 13.34
C GLY A 93 2.40 8.69 12.29
N TRP A 94 2.70 8.81 11.01
CA TRP A 94 1.78 8.39 9.94
C TRP A 94 1.85 6.89 9.67
N ILE A 95 3.04 6.31 9.51
CA ILE A 95 3.18 4.88 9.17
C ILE A 95 3.06 4.01 10.43
N GLY A 96 3.64 4.43 11.55
CA GLY A 96 3.54 3.72 12.82
C GLY A 96 2.15 3.87 13.44
N ALA A 97 1.78 5.08 13.85
CA ALA A 97 0.58 5.30 14.64
C ALA A 97 -0.70 5.23 13.79
N VAL A 98 -0.88 6.16 12.85
CA VAL A 98 -2.14 6.29 12.09
C VAL A 98 -2.41 5.05 11.24
N TYR A 99 -1.44 4.61 10.45
CA TYR A 99 -1.62 3.43 9.59
C TYR A 99 -1.72 2.13 10.42
N GLY A 100 -1.01 2.00 11.54
CA GLY A 100 -1.20 0.90 12.48
C GLY A 100 -2.63 0.83 13.02
N MET A 101 -3.18 1.96 13.45
CA MET A 101 -4.58 2.08 13.90
C MET A 101 -5.58 1.71 12.80
N GLN A 102 -5.37 2.21 11.57
CA GLN A 102 -6.21 1.87 10.42
C GLN A 102 -6.22 0.36 10.17
N LEU A 103 -5.06 -0.29 10.19
CA LEU A 103 -4.97 -1.73 9.98
C LEU A 103 -5.65 -2.53 11.11
N SER A 104 -5.56 -2.08 12.36
CA SER A 104 -6.32 -2.69 13.45
C SER A 104 -7.82 -2.55 13.26
N LEU A 105 -8.32 -1.36 12.90
CA LEU A 105 -9.73 -1.12 12.59
C LEU A 105 -10.22 -2.01 11.44
N LEU A 106 -9.40 -2.16 10.40
CA LEU A 106 -9.70 -3.05 9.28
C LEU A 106 -9.91 -4.48 9.75
N VAL A 107 -9.01 -5.01 10.59
CA VAL A 107 -9.12 -6.38 11.11
C VAL A 107 -10.38 -6.55 11.96
N LEU A 108 -10.64 -5.63 12.89
CA LEU A 108 -11.83 -5.69 13.75
C LEU A 108 -13.12 -5.66 12.92
N THR A 109 -13.16 -4.81 11.90
CA THR A 109 -14.33 -4.66 11.02
C THR A 109 -14.55 -5.88 10.14
N LEU A 110 -13.47 -6.45 9.59
CA LEU A 110 -13.55 -7.68 8.80
C LEU A 110 -14.10 -8.84 9.64
N LEU A 111 -13.64 -8.99 10.88
CA LEU A 111 -14.14 -10.03 11.78
C LEU A 111 -15.60 -9.79 12.18
N TRP A 112 -16.01 -8.54 12.38
CA TRP A 112 -17.41 -8.18 12.63
C TRP A 112 -18.33 -8.59 11.47
N ILE A 113 -17.95 -8.33 10.21
CA ILE A 113 -18.71 -8.78 9.03
C ILE A 113 -18.83 -10.32 9.02
N MET A 114 -17.78 -11.02 9.43
CA MET A 114 -17.74 -12.49 9.50
C MET A 114 -18.45 -13.06 10.75
N HIS A 115 -19.27 -12.26 11.44
CA HIS A 115 -19.99 -12.64 12.65
C HIS A 115 -19.10 -13.01 13.85
N TYR A 116 -17.82 -12.61 13.84
CA TYR A 116 -16.89 -12.77 14.95
C TYR A 116 -16.62 -11.41 15.60
N SER A 117 -17.57 -10.96 16.43
CA SER A 117 -17.55 -9.61 16.99
C SER A 117 -16.57 -9.46 18.15
N TYR A 118 -15.70 -8.44 18.06
CA TYR A 118 -14.80 -8.04 19.14
C TYR A 118 -15.52 -7.65 20.44
N LEU A 119 -16.72 -7.07 20.35
CA LEU A 119 -17.50 -6.69 21.53
C LEU A 119 -18.02 -7.91 22.31
N GLN A 120 -18.13 -9.07 21.65
CA GLN A 120 -18.60 -10.33 22.27
C GLN A 120 -17.43 -11.22 22.67
N HIS A 121 -16.37 -11.27 21.86
CA HIS A 121 -15.17 -12.07 22.07
C HIS A 121 -13.92 -11.20 21.87
N PRO A 122 -13.49 -10.40 22.87
CA PRO A 122 -12.45 -9.39 22.66
C PRO A 122 -11.06 -9.98 22.42
N ASP A 123 -10.76 -11.15 23.00
CA ASP A 123 -9.41 -11.70 23.04
C ASP A 123 -8.83 -12.06 21.66
N GLY A 124 -9.60 -12.77 20.82
CA GLY A 124 -9.15 -13.20 19.49
C GLY A 124 -8.93 -12.04 18.52
N PRO A 125 -9.93 -11.19 18.28
CA PRO A 125 -9.82 -10.02 17.41
C PRO A 125 -8.78 -9.01 17.89
N ALA A 126 -8.64 -8.76 19.20
CA ALA A 126 -7.62 -7.86 19.73
C ALA A 126 -6.20 -8.35 19.40
N MET A 127 -5.95 -9.64 19.65
CA MET A 127 -4.67 -10.27 19.34
C MET A 127 -4.36 -10.17 17.84
N MET A 128 -5.31 -10.54 16.98
CA MET A 128 -5.14 -10.46 15.52
C MET A 128 -4.89 -9.02 15.07
N ALA A 129 -5.63 -8.05 15.61
CA ALA A 129 -5.51 -6.64 15.25
C ALA A 129 -4.15 -6.04 15.59
N ILE A 130 -3.53 -6.42 16.71
CA ILE A 130 -2.18 -5.96 17.12
C ILE A 130 -1.09 -6.67 16.29
N ILE A 131 -1.21 -7.98 16.05
CA ILE A 131 -0.22 -8.75 15.29
C ILE A 131 -0.21 -8.34 13.81
N ILE A 132 -1.37 -8.29 13.16
CA ILE A 132 -1.48 -8.01 11.72
C ILE A 132 -1.06 -6.58 11.41
N SER A 133 -1.47 -5.62 12.25
CA SER A 133 -1.05 -4.22 12.10
C SER A 133 0.46 -4.08 12.23
N SER A 134 1.05 -4.61 13.32
CA SER A 134 2.50 -4.54 13.57
C SER A 134 3.31 -5.21 12.46
N THR A 135 2.86 -6.37 11.98
CA THR A 135 3.52 -7.11 10.88
C THR A 135 3.47 -6.34 9.56
N SER A 136 2.35 -5.70 9.25
CA SER A 136 2.17 -4.91 8.03
C SER A 136 2.93 -3.59 8.08
N VAL A 137 2.94 -2.93 9.23
CA VAL A 137 3.73 -1.71 9.48
C VAL A 137 5.22 -2.01 9.40
N ALA A 138 5.68 -3.12 10.00
CA ALA A 138 7.06 -3.56 9.91
C ALA A 138 7.52 -3.73 8.45
N ARG A 139 6.68 -4.37 7.64
CA ARG A 139 6.92 -4.61 6.23
C ARG A 139 7.08 -3.30 5.46
N ASP A 140 6.13 -2.39 5.61
CA ASP A 140 6.09 -1.17 4.82
C ASP A 140 7.19 -0.18 5.30
N ALA A 141 7.46 -0.10 6.61
CA ALA A 141 8.55 0.71 7.14
C ALA A 141 9.94 0.21 6.72
N PHE A 142 10.14 -1.11 6.65
CA PHE A 142 11.36 -1.72 6.13
C PHE A 142 11.57 -1.37 4.64
N GLU A 143 10.53 -1.47 3.81
CA GLU A 143 10.60 -1.09 2.39
C GLU A 143 10.96 0.39 2.22
N ILE A 144 10.36 1.29 3.02
CA ILE A 144 10.68 2.72 3.00
C ILE A 144 12.16 2.95 3.39
N GLY A 145 12.65 2.25 4.42
CA GLY A 145 14.05 2.32 4.83
C GLY A 145 15.01 1.83 3.74
N HIS A 146 14.64 0.77 3.04
CA HIS A 146 15.44 0.22 1.93
C HIS A 146 15.48 1.17 0.73
N VAL A 147 14.33 1.74 0.33
CA VAL A 147 14.26 2.76 -0.74
C VAL A 147 15.12 3.97 -0.37
N ARG A 148 15.07 4.43 0.89
CA ARG A 148 15.90 5.55 1.34
C ARG A 148 17.40 5.20 1.31
N LYS A 149 17.78 3.97 1.66
CA LYS A 149 19.16 3.49 1.51
C LYS A 149 19.63 3.61 0.06
N LEU A 150 18.86 3.08 -0.88
CA LEU A 150 19.18 3.15 -2.31
C LEU A 150 19.26 4.59 -2.82
N SER A 151 18.36 5.47 -2.35
CA SER A 151 18.38 6.90 -2.67
C SER A 151 19.67 7.59 -2.23
N VAL A 152 20.12 7.33 -1.00
CA VAL A 152 21.37 7.89 -0.48
C VAL A 152 22.60 7.30 -1.19
N SER A 153 22.51 6.05 -1.65
CA SER A 153 23.54 5.40 -2.46
C SER A 153 23.58 5.85 -3.94
N GLY A 154 22.84 6.91 -4.30
CA GLY A 154 22.93 7.53 -5.63
C GLY A 154 21.95 7.00 -6.67
N ARG A 155 20.99 6.11 -6.31
CA ARG A 155 19.89 5.75 -7.21
C ARG A 155 18.74 6.77 -7.05
N PRO A 156 18.46 7.64 -8.03
CA PRO A 156 17.41 8.63 -7.89
C PRO A 156 16.03 7.95 -7.88
N PHE A 157 15.20 8.26 -6.88
CA PHE A 157 13.78 7.92 -6.88
C PHE A 157 12.98 9.20 -7.08
N PRO A 158 12.35 9.39 -8.25
CA PRO A 158 11.63 10.63 -8.54
C PRO A 158 10.40 10.79 -7.66
N THR A 159 9.87 9.71 -7.09
CA THR A 159 8.77 9.71 -6.12
C THR A 159 9.18 9.05 -4.82
N PHE A 160 9.26 9.82 -3.73
CA PHE A 160 9.41 9.26 -2.38
C PHE A 160 8.03 9.17 -1.69
N PRO A 161 7.71 8.09 -0.96
CA PRO A 161 6.36 7.85 -0.43
C PRO A 161 6.01 8.69 0.81
N ASN A 162 6.42 9.97 0.91
CA ASN A 162 6.14 10.87 2.03
C ASN A 162 4.85 11.71 1.88
N GLY A 163 4.18 11.61 0.72
CA GLY A 163 2.94 12.36 0.44
C GLY A 163 3.14 13.83 0.06
N GLU A 164 4.37 14.37 0.05
CA GLU A 164 4.62 15.76 -0.37
C GLU A 164 4.19 15.98 -1.81
N GLN A 165 4.51 15.02 -2.67
CA GLN A 165 4.17 15.05 -4.08
C GLN A 165 2.68 14.99 -4.37
N LEU A 166 1.89 14.39 -3.47
CA LEU A 166 0.44 14.41 -3.54
C LEU A 166 -0.09 15.81 -3.15
N ARG A 167 0.46 16.41 -2.09
CA ARG A 167 0.07 17.76 -1.66
C ARG A 167 0.35 18.80 -2.74
N VAL A 168 1.52 18.72 -3.38
CA VAL A 168 1.88 19.58 -4.52
C VAL A 168 0.88 19.41 -5.67
N LEU A 169 0.50 18.17 -6.00
CA LEU A 169 -0.48 17.89 -7.05
C LEU A 169 -1.86 18.47 -6.70
N VAL A 170 -2.33 18.30 -5.46
CA VAL A 170 -3.60 18.88 -4.99
C VAL A 170 -3.57 20.40 -5.05
N GLN A 171 -2.46 21.05 -4.70
CA GLN A 171 -2.33 22.51 -4.72
C GLN A 171 -2.23 23.08 -6.14
N GLN A 172 -1.47 22.44 -7.03
CA GLN A 172 -1.16 22.98 -8.35
C GLN A 172 -2.15 22.54 -9.43
N ARG A 173 -2.80 21.39 -9.27
CA ARG A 173 -3.70 20.79 -10.27
C ARG A 173 -5.08 20.46 -9.70
N ALA A 174 -5.54 21.23 -8.71
CA ALA A 174 -6.87 21.09 -8.10
C ALA A 174 -8.00 21.03 -9.15
N TRP A 175 -7.92 21.88 -10.18
CA TRP A 175 -8.95 21.96 -11.22
C TRP A 175 -9.05 20.67 -12.04
N GLN A 176 -7.94 19.97 -12.29
CA GLN A 176 -7.91 18.69 -13.02
C GLN A 176 -8.43 17.53 -12.16
N LEU A 177 -8.30 17.65 -10.83
CA LEU A 177 -8.81 16.68 -9.86
C LEU A 177 -10.31 16.83 -9.60
N GLY A 178 -10.84 18.05 -9.71
CA GLY A 178 -12.23 18.38 -9.39
C GLY A 178 -13.27 17.43 -10.01
N PRO A 179 -13.24 17.19 -11.34
CA PRO A 179 -14.18 16.26 -11.99
C PRO A 179 -14.10 14.83 -11.46
N TRP A 180 -12.90 14.34 -11.13
CA TRP A 180 -12.69 13.00 -10.57
C TRP A 180 -13.23 12.88 -9.15
N VAL A 181 -13.04 13.92 -8.34
CA VAL A 181 -13.62 13.99 -6.99
C VAL A 181 -15.14 14.00 -7.06
N LEU A 182 -15.73 14.86 -7.89
CA LEU A 182 -17.19 14.93 -8.07
C LEU A 182 -17.78 13.60 -8.55
N THR A 183 -17.12 12.95 -9.51
CA THR A 183 -17.51 11.60 -9.96
C THR A 183 -17.41 10.59 -8.82
N GLY A 184 -16.35 10.66 -8.01
CA GLY A 184 -16.20 9.81 -6.82
C GLY A 184 -17.28 10.02 -5.78
N LEU A 185 -17.69 11.25 -5.52
CA LEU A 185 -18.82 11.54 -4.64
C LEU A 185 -20.11 10.89 -5.19
N GLY A 186 -20.43 11.10 -6.47
CA GLY A 186 -21.62 10.51 -7.09
C GLY A 186 -21.62 8.97 -7.05
N VAL A 187 -20.51 8.35 -7.45
CA VAL A 187 -20.33 6.89 -7.44
C VAL A 187 -20.42 6.33 -6.02
N GLY A 188 -19.77 6.97 -5.04
CA GLY A 188 -19.80 6.54 -3.65
C GLY A 188 -21.17 6.66 -3.00
N ALA A 189 -21.93 7.72 -3.32
CA ALA A 189 -23.30 7.89 -2.87
C ALA A 189 -24.20 6.80 -3.47
N GLY A 190 -24.11 6.55 -4.77
CA GLY A 190 -24.86 5.48 -5.44
C GLY A 190 -24.52 4.09 -4.88
N ALA A 191 -23.23 3.83 -4.62
CA ALA A 191 -22.76 2.57 -4.06
C ALA A 191 -23.34 2.29 -2.66
N SER A 192 -23.60 3.32 -1.86
CA SER A 192 -24.13 3.18 -0.51
C SER A 192 -25.58 2.68 -0.45
N LEU A 193 -26.33 2.85 -1.55
CA LEU A 193 -27.72 2.42 -1.66
C LEU A 193 -27.88 0.90 -1.79
N SER A 194 -26.81 0.17 -2.10
CA SER A 194 -26.86 -1.30 -2.28
C SER A 194 -27.27 -2.06 -1.02
N GLY A 195 -27.07 -1.47 0.16
CA GLY A 195 -27.48 -2.06 1.43
C GLY A 195 -28.98 -1.97 1.72
N MET A 196 -29.74 -1.12 1.02
CA MET A 196 -31.16 -0.89 1.34
C MET A 196 -32.07 -2.08 1.06
N ALA A 197 -31.66 -2.98 0.15
CA ALA A 197 -32.44 -4.16 -0.21
C ALA A 197 -32.22 -5.35 0.74
N ILE A 198 -31.34 -5.22 1.74
CA ILE A 198 -30.93 -6.33 2.61
C ILE A 198 -31.35 -6.03 4.04
N ALA A 199 -32.21 -6.88 4.61
CA ALA A 199 -32.71 -6.72 5.97
C ALA A 199 -31.65 -7.00 7.05
N ASN A 200 -30.65 -7.83 6.75
CA ASN A 200 -29.57 -8.15 7.68
C ASN A 200 -28.47 -7.08 7.67
N GLU A 201 -28.09 -6.54 8.82
CA GLU A 201 -27.09 -5.47 8.95
C GLU A 201 -25.71 -5.87 8.38
N GLN A 202 -25.20 -7.05 8.74
CA GLN A 202 -23.92 -7.53 8.20
C GLN A 202 -24.00 -7.79 6.69
N GLY A 203 -25.17 -8.24 6.21
CA GLY A 203 -25.42 -8.44 4.78
C GLY A 203 -25.44 -7.12 4.01
N ALA A 204 -26.09 -6.10 4.55
CA ALA A 204 -26.09 -4.74 4.00
C ALA A 204 -24.68 -4.14 3.96
N ALA A 205 -23.92 -4.29 5.06
CA ALA A 205 -22.54 -3.83 5.14
C ALA A 205 -21.63 -4.55 4.11
N LEU A 206 -21.82 -5.86 3.92
CA LEU A 206 -21.09 -6.63 2.92
C LEU A 206 -21.44 -6.19 1.49
N ALA A 207 -22.71 -5.97 1.19
CA ALA A 207 -23.14 -5.49 -0.12
C ALA A 207 -22.57 -4.10 -0.42
N GLN A 208 -22.58 -3.20 0.57
CA GLN A 208 -21.97 -1.88 0.44
C GLN A 208 -20.45 -1.97 0.24
N LEU A 209 -19.76 -2.79 1.03
CA LEU A 209 -18.33 -3.05 0.88
C LEU A 209 -17.99 -3.54 -0.54
N LEU A 210 -18.69 -4.57 -1.03
CA LEU A 210 -18.47 -5.12 -2.37
C LEU A 210 -18.73 -4.07 -3.46
N THR A 211 -19.82 -3.32 -3.34
CA THR A 211 -20.19 -2.30 -4.31
C THR A 211 -19.17 -1.17 -4.37
N VAL A 212 -18.78 -0.62 -3.22
CA VAL A 212 -17.75 0.43 -3.12
C VAL A 212 -16.39 -0.09 -3.59
N THR A 213 -16.07 -1.36 -3.32
CA THR A 213 -14.81 -1.98 -3.77
C THR A 213 -14.72 -2.03 -5.29
N ILE A 214 -15.76 -2.53 -5.95
CA ILE A 214 -15.82 -2.68 -7.40
C ILE A 214 -15.83 -1.30 -8.08
N LEU A 215 -16.74 -0.43 -7.65
CA LEU A 215 -16.94 0.88 -8.27
C LEU A 215 -15.78 1.85 -7.95
N GLY A 216 -15.31 1.87 -6.71
CA GLY A 216 -14.16 2.66 -6.29
C GLY A 216 -12.87 2.19 -6.95
N GLY A 217 -12.66 0.87 -7.08
CA GLY A 217 -11.54 0.31 -7.84
C GLY A 217 -11.61 0.64 -9.33
N GLY A 218 -12.79 0.59 -9.94
CA GLY A 218 -13.02 0.99 -11.32
C GLY A 218 -12.74 2.48 -11.55
N LEU A 219 -13.22 3.34 -10.65
CA LEU A 219 -12.94 4.77 -10.69
C LEU A 219 -11.45 5.08 -10.52
N ALA A 220 -10.76 4.35 -9.64
CA ALA A 220 -9.30 4.47 -9.49
C ALA A 220 -8.56 4.14 -10.78
N LEU A 221 -9.00 3.11 -11.53
CA LEU A 221 -8.45 2.77 -12.84
C LEU A 221 -8.69 3.88 -13.87
N CYS A 222 -9.92 4.39 -13.96
CA CYS A 222 -10.27 5.46 -14.91
C CYS A 222 -9.48 6.74 -14.63
N SER A 223 -9.42 7.16 -13.36
CA SER A 223 -8.67 8.34 -12.93
C SER A 223 -7.17 8.17 -13.15
N TYR A 224 -6.63 6.96 -12.91
CA TYR A 224 -5.25 6.62 -13.21
C TYR A 224 -4.90 6.77 -14.69
N LEU A 225 -5.74 6.26 -15.59
CA LEU A 225 -5.53 6.45 -17.03
C LEU A 225 -5.62 7.93 -17.44
N GLY A 226 -6.51 8.70 -16.80
CA GLY A 226 -6.59 10.15 -16.98
C GLY A 226 -5.35 10.90 -16.49
N GLY A 227 -4.69 10.42 -15.44
CA GLY A 227 -3.43 10.99 -14.95
C GLY A 227 -2.21 10.58 -15.77
N LEU A 228 -2.25 9.41 -16.41
CA LEU A 228 -1.14 8.84 -17.18
C LEU A 228 -0.95 9.52 -18.55
N TYR A 229 -2.05 9.93 -19.22
CA TYR A 229 -2.02 10.59 -20.52
C TYR A 229 -2.91 11.84 -20.53
N PRO A 230 -2.48 12.95 -19.90
CA PRO A 230 -3.33 14.13 -19.69
C PRO A 230 -3.79 14.82 -20.98
N THR A 231 -3.12 14.58 -22.11
CA THR A 231 -3.43 15.16 -23.42
C THR A 231 -4.45 14.36 -24.23
N SER A 232 -4.84 13.17 -23.78
CA SER A 232 -5.79 12.31 -24.48
C SER A 232 -6.96 11.90 -23.58
N ALA A 233 -8.13 11.68 -24.17
CA ALA A 233 -9.27 11.21 -23.40
C ALA A 233 -8.96 9.83 -22.79
N TRP A 234 -9.23 9.67 -21.49
CA TRP A 234 -8.97 8.41 -20.75
C TRP A 234 -9.62 7.19 -21.42
N LEU A 235 -10.75 7.36 -22.12
CA LEU A 235 -11.44 6.31 -22.86
C LEU A 235 -10.59 5.75 -24.02
N HIS A 236 -9.83 6.62 -24.70
CA HIS A 236 -8.89 6.17 -25.73
C HIS A 236 -7.74 5.36 -25.13
N SER A 237 -7.21 5.81 -23.98
CA SER A 237 -6.19 5.07 -23.23
C SER A 237 -6.69 3.71 -22.75
N LEU A 238 -7.94 3.63 -22.31
CA LEU A 238 -8.58 2.37 -21.90
C LEU A 238 -8.69 1.38 -23.07
N ARG A 239 -9.11 1.83 -24.25
CA ARG A 239 -9.21 0.99 -25.45
C ARG A 239 -7.86 0.52 -26.00
N ARG A 240 -6.78 1.27 -25.76
CA ARG A 240 -5.41 0.94 -26.20
C ARG A 240 -4.66 0.03 -25.23
N THR A 241 -5.10 -0.05 -23.98
CA THR A 241 -4.40 -0.83 -22.95
C THR A 241 -4.83 -2.29 -23.01
N ALA A 242 -3.88 -3.21 -22.88
CA ALA A 242 -4.18 -4.64 -22.86
C ALA A 242 -5.09 -5.00 -21.67
N PRO A 243 -6.10 -5.86 -21.85
CA PRO A 243 -7.05 -6.21 -20.80
C PRO A 243 -6.39 -6.86 -19.58
N GLY A 244 -5.29 -7.60 -19.77
CA GLY A 244 -4.52 -8.18 -18.67
C GLY A 244 -3.87 -7.14 -17.75
N GLU A 245 -3.38 -6.02 -18.29
CA GLU A 245 -2.80 -4.93 -17.49
C GLU A 245 -3.89 -4.11 -16.78
N LEU A 246 -5.03 -3.91 -17.45
CA LEU A 246 -6.21 -3.29 -16.82
C LEU A 246 -6.71 -4.13 -15.65
N LEU A 247 -6.87 -5.44 -15.85
CA LEU A 247 -7.31 -6.37 -14.81
C LEU A 247 -6.30 -6.38 -13.65
N LYS A 248 -5.00 -6.44 -13.95
CA LYS A 248 -3.96 -6.39 -12.93
C LYS A 248 -4.06 -5.14 -12.07
N TYR A 249 -4.17 -3.95 -12.68
CA TYR A 249 -4.28 -2.71 -11.92
C TYR A 249 -5.62 -2.60 -11.17
N TRP A 250 -6.72 -2.99 -11.80
CA TRP A 250 -8.04 -2.92 -11.22
C TRP A 250 -8.19 -3.84 -10.01
N TRP A 251 -7.77 -5.11 -10.15
CA TRP A 251 -7.76 -6.09 -9.08
C TRP A 251 -6.78 -5.72 -7.97
N TRP A 252 -5.56 -5.32 -8.34
CA TRP A 252 -4.47 -5.02 -7.41
C TRP A 252 -3.57 -3.92 -8.00
N PRO A 253 -3.81 -2.61 -7.71
CA PRO A 253 -4.21 -2.01 -6.43
C PRO A 253 -5.70 -1.61 -6.25
N GLY A 254 -6.49 -1.42 -7.30
CA GLY A 254 -7.75 -0.67 -7.24
C GLY A 254 -8.74 -1.18 -6.18
N MET A 255 -9.17 -2.43 -6.32
CA MET A 255 -10.13 -3.06 -5.40
C MET A 255 -9.56 -3.22 -3.98
N ALA A 256 -8.31 -3.66 -3.86
CA ALA A 256 -7.68 -3.89 -2.55
C ALA A 256 -7.62 -2.62 -1.70
N PHE A 257 -7.26 -1.47 -2.30
CA PHE A 257 -7.24 -0.21 -1.55
C PHE A 257 -8.66 0.32 -1.29
N ALA A 258 -9.59 0.19 -2.25
CA ALA A 258 -10.97 0.61 -2.04
C ALA A 258 -11.63 -0.16 -0.87
N SER A 259 -11.47 -1.49 -0.82
CA SER A 259 -12.01 -2.31 0.26
C SER A 259 -11.37 -1.99 1.61
N THR A 260 -10.04 -1.85 1.65
CA THR A 260 -9.34 -1.52 2.90
C THR A 260 -9.78 -0.18 3.47
N TYR A 261 -9.88 0.87 2.64
CA TYR A 261 -10.32 2.18 3.09
C TYR A 261 -11.78 2.19 3.55
N TYR A 262 -12.65 1.42 2.89
CA TYR A 262 -14.05 1.30 3.32
C TYR A 262 -14.19 0.55 4.64
N LEU A 263 -13.45 -0.55 4.82
CA LEU A 263 -13.39 -1.28 6.10
C LEU A 263 -12.87 -0.41 7.24
N VAL A 264 -11.86 0.43 6.98
CA VAL A 264 -11.35 1.38 7.98
C VAL A 264 -12.41 2.42 8.34
N ALA A 265 -13.08 3.02 7.36
CA ALA A 265 -14.11 4.03 7.60
C ALA A 265 -15.27 3.46 8.44
N MET A 266 -15.69 2.24 8.11
CA MET A 266 -16.70 1.51 8.87
C MET A 266 -16.21 1.16 10.28
N GLY A 267 -14.96 0.74 10.43
CA GLY A 267 -14.37 0.50 11.74
C GLY A 267 -14.33 1.74 12.63
N VAL A 268 -14.05 2.92 12.07
CA VAL A 268 -14.14 4.19 12.81
C VAL A 268 -15.57 4.38 13.32
N LEU A 269 -16.57 4.19 12.47
CA LEU A 269 -17.98 4.36 12.86
C LEU A 269 -18.39 3.37 13.98
N LEU A 270 -18.05 2.10 13.83
CA LEU A 270 -18.45 1.03 14.74
C LEU A 270 -17.69 1.06 16.08
N PHE A 271 -16.37 1.27 16.05
CA PHE A 271 -15.50 1.08 17.22
C PHE A 271 -15.01 2.38 17.87
N VAL A 272 -14.91 3.47 17.10
CA VAL A 272 -14.45 4.77 17.62
C VAL A 272 -15.65 5.66 17.95
N VAL A 273 -16.56 5.85 16.99
CA VAL A 273 -17.79 6.63 17.19
C VAL A 273 -18.83 5.84 17.99
N ARG A 274 -18.68 4.51 18.04
CA ARG A 274 -19.58 3.58 18.76
C ARG A 274 -21.03 3.66 18.26
N GLN A 275 -21.22 3.84 16.95
CA GLN A 275 -22.54 3.70 16.35
C GLN A 275 -22.85 2.21 16.12
N PRO A 276 -23.93 1.67 16.72
CA PRO A 276 -24.23 0.24 16.64
C PRO A 276 -24.76 -0.18 15.27
N THR A 277 -25.37 0.74 14.53
CA THR A 277 -26.06 0.46 13.25
C THR A 277 -25.54 1.36 12.14
N ILE A 278 -25.29 0.79 10.96
CA ILE A 278 -24.86 1.55 9.78
C ILE A 278 -26.10 2.09 9.07
N THR A 279 -26.41 3.36 9.31
CA THR A 279 -27.47 4.07 8.57
C THR A 279 -27.06 4.29 7.11
N VAL A 280 -28.05 4.48 6.23
CA VAL A 280 -27.80 4.84 4.82
C VAL A 280 -26.99 6.13 4.71
N ALA A 281 -27.25 7.11 5.57
CA ALA A 281 -26.48 8.37 5.60
C ALA A 281 -25.01 8.13 5.94
N SER A 282 -24.72 7.33 6.98
CA SER A 282 -23.34 6.96 7.31
C SER A 282 -22.67 6.17 6.19
N ALA A 283 -23.38 5.24 5.56
CA ALA A 283 -22.86 4.48 4.43
C ALA A 283 -22.54 5.38 3.23
N ALA A 284 -23.38 6.39 2.97
CA ALA A 284 -23.16 7.38 1.92
C ALA A 284 -21.92 8.23 2.20
N VAL A 285 -21.74 8.71 3.43
CA VAL A 285 -20.55 9.46 3.84
C VAL A 285 -19.28 8.61 3.67
N MET A 286 -19.29 7.35 4.10
CA MET A 286 -18.14 6.46 3.93
C MET A 286 -17.87 6.16 2.45
N GLY A 287 -18.91 5.83 1.68
CA GLY A 287 -18.80 5.49 0.26
C GLY A 287 -18.28 6.66 -0.57
N THR A 288 -18.84 7.86 -0.38
CA THR A 288 -18.41 9.11 -1.05
C THR A 288 -16.95 9.44 -0.71
N MET A 289 -16.58 9.38 0.58
CA MET A 289 -15.21 9.63 1.04
C MET A 289 -14.21 8.67 0.39
N VAL A 290 -14.49 7.36 0.41
CA VAL A 290 -13.58 6.35 -0.14
C VAL A 290 -13.48 6.47 -1.65
N ALA A 291 -14.59 6.59 -2.37
CA ALA A 291 -14.58 6.70 -3.83
C ALA A 291 -13.87 7.98 -4.31
N ALA A 292 -14.11 9.12 -3.67
CA ALA A 292 -13.39 10.36 -3.96
C ALA A 292 -11.89 10.22 -3.68
N MET A 293 -11.51 9.62 -2.55
CA MET A 293 -10.11 9.39 -2.21
C MET A 293 -9.43 8.43 -3.20
N MET A 294 -10.11 7.38 -3.65
CA MET A 294 -9.62 6.45 -4.67
C MET A 294 -9.43 7.14 -6.03
N ALA A 295 -10.30 8.08 -6.39
CA ALA A 295 -10.16 8.88 -7.61
C ALA A 295 -8.92 9.80 -7.56
N VAL A 296 -8.70 10.46 -6.42
CA VAL A 296 -7.52 11.32 -6.20
C VAL A 296 -6.24 10.49 -6.24
N TYR A 297 -6.20 9.36 -5.54
CA TYR A 297 -5.03 8.48 -5.54
C TYR A 297 -4.76 7.85 -6.91
N GLY A 298 -5.81 7.41 -7.61
CA GLY A 298 -5.70 6.88 -8.97
C GLY A 298 -5.05 7.89 -9.90
N TYR A 299 -5.61 9.10 -9.97
CA TYR A 299 -5.06 10.19 -10.78
C TYR A 299 -3.61 10.52 -10.42
N TYR A 300 -3.31 10.68 -9.12
CA TYR A 300 -1.96 10.95 -8.63
C TYR A 300 -0.96 9.89 -9.10
N LEU A 301 -1.30 8.61 -8.99
CA LEU A 301 -0.41 7.52 -9.42
C LEU A 301 -0.20 7.51 -10.93
N GLY A 302 -1.23 7.86 -11.70
CA GLY A 302 -1.12 8.04 -13.15
C GLY A 302 -0.10 9.11 -13.50
N THR A 303 -0.21 10.29 -12.87
CA THR A 303 0.72 11.40 -13.09
C THR A 303 2.15 11.05 -12.68
N ARG A 304 2.33 10.31 -11.58
CA ARG A 304 3.69 9.91 -11.15
C ARG A 304 4.32 8.89 -12.07
N ARG A 305 3.54 7.94 -12.58
CA ARG A 305 4.03 7.03 -13.61
C ARG A 305 4.39 7.77 -14.90
N HIS A 306 3.57 8.74 -15.32
CA HIS A 306 3.89 9.58 -16.48
C HIS A 306 5.24 10.30 -16.31
N VAL A 307 5.51 10.87 -15.13
CA VAL A 307 6.80 11.50 -14.82
C VAL A 307 7.95 10.49 -14.86
N GLU A 308 7.76 9.25 -14.41
CA GLU A 308 8.80 8.21 -14.54
C GLU A 308 9.05 7.83 -16.00
N ASP A 309 7.99 7.73 -16.81
CA ASP A 309 8.08 7.44 -18.24
C ASP A 309 8.80 8.59 -19.00
N GLU A 310 8.60 9.85 -18.59
CA GLU A 310 9.28 11.02 -19.17
C GLU A 310 10.75 11.14 -18.73
N GLN A 311 11.06 10.81 -17.48
CA GLN A 311 12.42 10.94 -16.93
C GLN A 311 13.33 9.76 -17.27
N GLY A 312 12.80 8.65 -17.78
CA GLY A 312 13.56 7.44 -18.07
C GLY A 312 13.48 6.95 -19.52
N PRO A 313 14.39 7.38 -20.42
CA PRO A 313 14.59 6.70 -21.70
C PRO A 313 15.59 5.54 -21.56
N GLN A 314 15.39 4.56 -20.67
CA GLN A 314 16.32 3.40 -20.57
C GLN A 314 15.75 2.02 -20.16
N LEU A 315 14.44 1.80 -20.13
CA LEU A 315 13.92 0.42 -20.09
C LEU A 315 12.78 0.28 -21.10
N SER A 316 13.13 -0.27 -22.26
CA SER A 316 12.18 -0.74 -23.26
C SER A 316 11.02 -1.46 -22.56
N SER A 317 9.80 -1.03 -22.88
CA SER A 317 8.53 -1.58 -22.36
C SER A 317 8.39 -3.10 -22.56
N GLY A 318 9.27 -3.74 -23.33
CA GLY A 318 9.39 -5.19 -23.47
C GLY A 318 10.15 -5.91 -22.34
N MET A 319 11.09 -5.24 -21.64
CA MET A 319 11.89 -5.87 -20.57
C MET A 319 11.16 -5.93 -19.21
N LEU A 320 10.11 -5.13 -19.01
CA LEU A 320 9.31 -5.11 -17.78
C LEU A 320 8.11 -6.07 -17.80
N ARG A 321 7.93 -6.86 -18.87
CA ARG A 321 6.69 -7.61 -19.13
C ARG A 321 6.68 -9.09 -18.73
N CYS A 322 7.77 -9.69 -18.26
CA CYS A 322 7.75 -11.13 -17.91
C CYS A 322 8.53 -11.45 -16.62
N PRO A 323 7.84 -11.74 -15.49
CA PRO A 323 8.51 -12.26 -14.28
C PRO A 323 9.12 -13.67 -14.47
N PHE A 324 8.81 -14.36 -15.58
CA PHE A 324 9.35 -15.70 -15.88
C PHE A 324 10.67 -15.68 -16.68
N VAL A 325 11.04 -14.57 -17.34
CA VAL A 325 12.28 -14.46 -18.16
C VAL A 325 13.47 -13.93 -17.36
N MET A 326 13.23 -13.21 -16.25
CA MET A 326 14.29 -12.72 -15.35
C MET A 326 15.10 -13.88 -14.73
N GLY A 327 14.52 -15.07 -14.57
CA GLY A 327 15.21 -16.27 -14.10
C GLY A 327 16.15 -16.93 -15.10
N ILE A 328 15.97 -16.66 -16.41
CA ILE A 328 16.85 -17.18 -17.48
C ILE A 328 17.97 -16.18 -17.77
N LEU A 329 17.70 -14.88 -17.68
CA LEU A 329 18.72 -13.84 -17.81
C LEU A 329 19.64 -13.75 -16.58
N GLY A 330 19.14 -14.03 -15.38
CA GLY A 330 20.00 -14.17 -14.19
C GLY A 330 20.96 -15.36 -14.25
N LYS A 331 20.57 -16.46 -14.93
CA LYS A 331 21.43 -17.63 -15.15
C LYS A 331 22.45 -17.43 -16.27
N SER A 332 22.12 -16.66 -17.30
CA SER A 332 23.06 -16.42 -18.41
C SER A 332 24.15 -15.40 -18.05
N VAL A 333 23.86 -14.43 -17.18
CA VAL A 333 24.89 -13.52 -16.62
C VAL A 333 25.84 -14.26 -15.67
N GLN A 334 25.35 -15.20 -14.85
CA GLN A 334 26.25 -16.07 -14.06
C GLN A 334 27.04 -17.08 -14.89
N ALA A 335 26.56 -17.48 -16.07
CA ALA A 335 27.30 -18.38 -16.96
C ALA A 335 28.41 -17.66 -17.75
N THR A 336 28.30 -16.33 -17.95
CA THR A 336 29.35 -15.55 -18.64
C THR A 336 30.48 -15.12 -17.70
N ASP A 337 30.23 -15.00 -16.40
CA ASP A 337 31.27 -14.69 -15.40
C ASP A 337 32.14 -15.89 -15.00
N ASN A 338 31.81 -17.11 -15.45
CA ASN A 338 32.57 -18.33 -15.12
C ASN A 338 33.45 -18.87 -16.27
N THR A 339 33.60 -18.14 -17.38
CA THR A 339 34.47 -18.52 -18.51
C THR A 339 35.40 -17.40 -18.98
N GLY A 340 35.72 -16.45 -18.09
CA GLY A 340 36.68 -15.37 -18.33
C GLY A 340 38.04 -15.62 -17.68
N GLY A 341 38.77 -16.64 -18.13
CA GLY A 341 40.14 -16.87 -17.65
C GLY A 341 40.86 -17.97 -18.40
N VAL A 342 41.48 -17.62 -19.53
CA VAL A 342 42.88 -17.96 -19.89
C VAL A 342 43.19 -17.31 -21.25
N LEU A 343 44.24 -16.49 -21.23
CA LEU A 343 44.94 -15.90 -22.37
C LEU A 343 45.41 -16.95 -23.39
N ALA A 344 45.39 -16.63 -24.68
CA ALA A 344 46.58 -16.66 -25.53
C ALA A 344 46.30 -16.16 -26.97
N PHE A 345 47.02 -15.10 -27.33
CA PHE A 345 47.25 -14.65 -28.71
C PHE A 345 48.18 -15.63 -29.45
N GLY A 346 47.94 -15.85 -30.74
CA GLY A 346 49.00 -15.80 -31.76
C GLY A 346 49.30 -17.05 -32.60
N LYS A 347 49.37 -16.82 -33.92
CA LYS A 347 49.96 -17.63 -35.02
C LYS A 347 49.17 -18.92 -35.36
N GLY A 348 48.78 -19.23 -36.59
CA GLY A 348 49.28 -18.88 -37.92
C GLY A 348 49.50 -20.19 -38.70
N GLY A 349 48.86 -20.34 -39.86
CA GLY A 349 49.30 -21.30 -40.90
C GLY A 349 48.58 -22.65 -41.03
N THR A 350 47.78 -22.76 -42.10
CA THR A 350 47.74 -23.81 -43.15
C THR A 350 47.88 -25.32 -42.84
N LYS A 351 46.92 -26.07 -43.41
CA LYS A 351 46.96 -27.43 -44.01
C LYS A 351 47.39 -28.58 -43.07
N ARG A 352 46.63 -29.67 -42.94
CA ARG A 352 46.18 -30.57 -44.01
C ARG A 352 45.02 -31.43 -43.51
#